data_AF-A0ABD2FHK6-F1
#
_entry.id   AF-A0ABD2FHK6-F1
#
_cell.length_a   1.000
_cell.length_b   1.000
_cell.length_c   1.000
_cell.angle_alpha   90.00
_cell.angle_beta   90.00
_cell.angle_gamma   90.00
#
_symmetry.space_group_name_H-M   'P 1'
#
loop_
_entity.id
_entity.type
_entity.pdbx_description
1 polymer ?
#
loop_
_entity_poly.entity_id
_entity_poly.type
_entity_poly.pdbx_seq_one_letter_code
_entity_poly.pdbx_strand_id
1 'polypeptide(L)'
;MKTECPLCHMQYRTLPRHLVVRHHVHNPQERNILLQMAHGRINIRTEPCTVVGCGYHGTRLDRHINCDHPELSQEEADLLMKSVKHSTGLKLLRELREVDPPTQMITTLDVDYAANEEHPNCFPGEVDLEVDEHRQLRLANVALVAQNDSLEKEVHTLRRKMKQWKAASVKRDLRKVLGESTS
;
A
#
# COMPACT_ATOMS: atom_id res chain seq x y z
N MET A 1 -0.12 -7.19 4.69
CA MET A 1 1.12 -6.37 4.74
C MET A 1 0.97 -5.26 3.73
N LYS A 2 1.48 -4.05 4.01
CA LYS A 2 1.51 -2.95 3.05
C LYS A 2 2.89 -2.92 2.38
N THR A 3 2.94 -2.58 1.11
CA THR A 3 4.17 -2.50 0.32
C THR A 3 4.35 -1.09 -0.21
N GLU A 4 5.59 -0.62 -0.22
CA GLU A 4 5.94 0.72 -0.69
C GLU A 4 6.00 0.73 -2.23
N CYS A 5 5.44 1.76 -2.85
CA CYS A 5 5.55 1.95 -4.28
C CYS A 5 6.91 2.56 -4.64
N PRO A 6 7.66 1.99 -5.60
CA PRO A 6 8.97 2.52 -6.00
C PRO A 6 8.88 3.83 -6.79
N LEU A 7 7.68 4.25 -7.21
CA LEU A 7 7.47 5.48 -7.99
C LEU A 7 7.01 6.67 -7.14
N CYS A 8 6.23 6.42 -6.09
CA CYS A 8 5.68 7.49 -5.24
C CYS A 8 5.97 7.32 -3.75
N HIS A 9 6.71 6.28 -3.35
CA HIS A 9 7.13 6.00 -1.97
C HIS A 9 5.99 5.85 -0.95
N MET A 10 4.76 5.67 -1.43
CA MET A 10 3.58 5.50 -0.61
C MET A 10 3.25 4.02 -0.38
N GLN A 11 2.65 3.71 0.77
CA GLN A 11 2.33 2.35 1.18
C GLN A 11 0.93 1.91 0.72
N TYR A 12 0.85 0.79 0.02
CA TYR A 12 -0.40 0.24 -0.49
C TYR A 12 -0.61 -1.22 -0.09
N ARG A 13 -1.87 -1.64 0.06
CA ARG A 13 -2.23 -3.06 0.23
C ARG A 13 -2.18 -3.84 -1.08
N THR A 14 -2.46 -3.16 -2.19
CA THR A 14 -2.58 -3.73 -3.54
C THR A 14 -1.72 -2.97 -4.53
N LEU A 15 -0.40 -3.08 -4.36
CA LEU A 15 0.57 -2.41 -5.22
C LEU A 15 0.38 -2.68 -6.74
N PRO A 16 0.05 -3.90 -7.21
CA PRO A 16 -0.17 -4.15 -8.63
C PRO A 16 -1.31 -3.31 -9.22
N ARG A 17 -2.44 -3.16 -8.49
CA ARG A 17 -3.57 -2.35 -8.92
C ARG A 17 -3.21 -0.86 -8.89
N HIS A 18 -2.47 -0.44 -7.87
CA HIS A 18 -1.99 0.94 -7.76
C HIS A 18 -1.12 1.34 -8.96
N LEU A 19 -0.17 0.49 -9.37
CA LEU A 19 0.70 0.75 -10.53
C LEU A 19 -0.10 0.95 -11.83
N VAL A 20 -1.17 0.18 -12.03
CA VAL A 20 -2.04 0.32 -13.22
C VAL A 20 -2.93 1.56 -13.14
N VAL A 21 -3.54 1.83 -11.99
CA VAL A 21 -4.57 2.88 -11.86
C VAL A 21 -3.97 4.27 -11.68
N ARG A 22 -2.88 4.40 -10.93
CA ARG A 22 -2.25 5.70 -10.61
C ARG A 22 -1.05 6.02 -11.48
N HIS A 23 -0.27 5.02 -11.86
CA HIS A 23 0.94 5.19 -12.67
C HIS A 23 0.80 4.68 -14.10
N HIS A 24 -0.38 4.20 -14.48
CA HIS A 24 -0.70 3.71 -15.81
C HIS A 24 0.25 2.62 -16.35
N VAL A 25 0.94 1.88 -15.48
CA VAL A 25 1.88 0.83 -15.90
C VAL A 25 1.12 -0.38 -16.44
N HIS A 26 0.81 -0.33 -17.74
CA HIS A 26 0.08 -1.36 -18.46
C HIS A 26 0.97 -2.52 -18.90
N ASN A 27 2.27 -2.26 -19.10
CA ASN A 27 3.23 -3.28 -19.47
C ASN A 27 3.43 -4.29 -18.31
N PRO A 28 3.11 -5.58 -18.53
CA PRO A 28 3.23 -6.59 -17.47
C PRO A 28 4.67 -6.89 -17.07
N GLN A 29 5.65 -6.74 -17.96
CA GLN A 29 7.07 -6.99 -17.66
C GLN A 29 7.63 -5.87 -16.79
N GLU A 30 7.41 -4.62 -17.18
CA GLU A 30 7.74 -3.42 -16.38
C GLU A 30 7.11 -3.50 -14.99
N ARG A 31 5.81 -3.82 -14.93
CA ARG A 31 5.10 -3.99 -13.65
C ARG A 31 5.72 -5.09 -12.79
N ASN A 32 6.16 -6.20 -13.37
CA ASN A 32 6.80 -7.28 -12.63
C ASN A 32 8.12 -6.80 -12.01
N ILE A 33 8.95 -6.09 -12.78
CA ILE A 33 10.21 -5.53 -12.28
C ILE A 33 9.95 -4.58 -11.10
N LEU A 34 9.00 -3.65 -11.23
CA LEU A 34 8.63 -2.73 -10.14
C LEU A 34 8.11 -3.45 -8.89
N LEU A 35 7.34 -4.53 -9.05
CA LEU A 35 6.89 -5.36 -7.93
C LEU A 35 8.04 -6.10 -7.26
N GLN A 36 9.03 -6.56 -8.02
CA GLN A 36 10.22 -7.20 -7.46
C GLN A 36 11.07 -6.18 -6.68
N MET A 37 11.24 -4.96 -7.22
CA MET A 37 11.89 -3.85 -6.52
C MET A 37 11.19 -3.56 -5.18
N ALA A 38 9.88 -3.35 -5.22
CA ALA A 38 9.07 -3.03 -4.03
C ALA A 38 9.11 -4.11 -2.94
N HIS A 39 9.19 -5.38 -3.33
CA HIS A 39 9.30 -6.49 -2.38
C HIS A 39 10.74 -6.83 -1.99
N GLY A 40 11.75 -6.18 -2.60
CA GLY A 40 13.16 -6.51 -2.40
C GLY A 40 13.53 -7.93 -2.87
N ARG A 41 12.76 -8.50 -3.81
CA ARG A 41 12.91 -9.87 -4.34
C ARG A 41 13.63 -9.91 -5.69
N ILE A 42 14.38 -8.88 -6.01
CA ILE A 42 15.22 -8.87 -7.21
C ILE A 42 16.33 -9.91 -7.09
N ASN A 43 16.57 -10.61 -8.19
CA ASN A 43 17.64 -11.57 -8.30
C ASN A 43 18.97 -10.84 -8.53
N ILE A 44 19.89 -10.95 -7.58
CA ILE A 44 21.21 -10.32 -7.58
C ILE A 44 22.35 -11.35 -7.67
N ARG A 45 22.05 -12.61 -7.99
CA ARG A 45 23.04 -13.70 -7.96
C ARG A 45 24.21 -13.53 -8.92
N THR A 46 24.05 -12.70 -9.94
CA THR A 46 25.05 -12.40 -10.96
C THR A 46 25.77 -11.08 -10.70
N GLU A 47 25.36 -10.33 -9.69
CA GLU A 47 25.92 -9.01 -9.44
C GLU A 47 27.20 -9.10 -8.60
N PRO A 48 28.21 -8.27 -8.90
CA PRO A 48 29.45 -8.24 -8.14
C PRO A 48 29.24 -7.58 -6.77
N CYS A 49 30.16 -7.85 -5.84
CA CYS A 49 30.21 -7.11 -4.59
C CYS A 49 30.55 -5.64 -4.84
N THR A 50 29.84 -4.74 -4.15
CA THR A 50 30.03 -3.28 -4.27
C THR A 50 30.94 -2.69 -3.21
N VAL A 51 31.51 -3.52 -2.32
CA VAL A 51 32.49 -3.08 -1.32
C VAL A 51 33.79 -2.71 -2.01
N VAL A 52 34.36 -1.56 -1.67
CA VAL A 52 35.57 -1.02 -2.30
C VAL A 52 36.73 -1.99 -2.10
N GLY A 53 37.35 -2.43 -3.19
CA GLY A 53 38.46 -3.38 -3.17
C GLY A 53 38.04 -4.86 -3.08
N CYS A 54 36.74 -5.15 -3.00
CA CYS A 54 36.24 -6.52 -3.05
C CYS A 54 35.96 -6.96 -4.50
N GLY A 55 36.59 -8.06 -4.92
CA GLY A 55 36.41 -8.65 -6.26
C GLY A 55 35.43 -9.83 -6.31
N TYR A 56 34.63 -10.03 -5.26
CA TYR A 56 33.74 -11.18 -5.19
C TYR A 56 32.64 -11.09 -6.25
N HIS A 57 32.50 -12.18 -7.01
CA HIS A 57 31.44 -12.40 -7.98
C HIS A 57 30.89 -13.81 -7.76
N GLY A 58 29.63 -13.92 -7.34
CA GLY A 58 29.09 -15.21 -6.97
C GLY A 58 27.64 -15.18 -6.54
N THR A 59 27.05 -16.38 -6.49
CA THR A 59 25.61 -16.58 -6.32
C THR A 59 25.07 -16.29 -4.92
N ARG A 60 25.94 -16.07 -3.92
CA ARG A 60 25.56 -15.85 -2.52
C ARG A 60 26.13 -14.55 -1.98
N LEU A 61 25.92 -13.47 -2.74
CA LEU A 61 26.34 -12.11 -2.37
C LEU A 61 25.84 -11.70 -0.98
N ASP A 62 24.62 -12.11 -0.63
CA ASP A 62 23.97 -11.93 0.67
C ASP A 62 24.73 -12.59 1.83
N ARG A 63 25.25 -13.80 1.65
CA ARG A 63 26.11 -14.42 2.67
C ARG A 63 27.50 -13.77 2.68
N HIS A 64 28.04 -13.47 1.50
CA HIS A 64 29.35 -12.87 1.36
C HIS A 64 29.45 -11.54 2.12
N ILE A 65 28.50 -10.62 1.89
CA ILE A 65 28.49 -9.32 2.56
C ILE A 65 28.39 -9.45 4.09
N ASN A 66 27.58 -10.41 4.58
CA ASN A 66 27.39 -10.59 6.02
C ASN A 66 28.53 -11.35 6.73
N CYS A 67 29.33 -12.14 6.01
CA CYS A 67 30.34 -13.03 6.62
C CYS A 67 31.78 -12.64 6.32
N ASP A 68 32.05 -12.10 5.13
CA ASP A 68 33.41 -11.87 4.63
C ASP A 68 33.85 -10.39 4.78
N HIS A 69 32.96 -9.51 5.23
CA HIS A 69 33.22 -8.10 5.51
C HIS A 69 32.99 -7.77 6.99
N PRO A 70 33.96 -8.07 7.87
CA PRO A 70 33.87 -7.74 9.30
C PRO A 70 33.89 -6.22 9.54
N GLU A 71 34.38 -5.43 8.57
CA GLU A 71 34.31 -3.97 8.60
C GLU A 71 32.89 -3.38 8.46
N LEU A 72 31.91 -4.16 8.00
CA LEU A 72 30.53 -3.70 7.82
C LEU A 72 29.67 -4.06 9.03
N SER A 73 28.91 -3.09 9.53
CA SER A 73 27.80 -3.36 10.42
C SER A 73 26.65 -4.04 9.65
N GLN A 74 25.75 -4.71 10.39
CA GLN A 74 24.57 -5.33 9.80
C GLN A 74 23.68 -4.31 9.06
N GLU A 75 23.60 -3.08 9.58
CA GLU A 75 22.82 -2.00 8.97
C GLU A 75 23.45 -1.54 7.64
N GLU A 76 24.77 -1.41 7.58
CA GLU A 76 25.49 -1.06 6.36
C GLU A 76 25.40 -2.18 5.31
N ALA A 77 25.50 -3.44 5.74
CA ALA A 77 25.29 -4.60 4.87
C ALA A 77 23.88 -4.60 4.26
N ASP A 78 22.85 -4.28 5.05
CA ASP A 78 21.47 -4.18 4.58
C ASP A 78 21.27 -3.01 3.61
N LEU A 79 21.91 -1.87 3.85
CA LEU A 79 21.87 -0.71 2.95
C LEU A 79 22.57 -1.01 1.61
N LEU A 80 23.74 -1.64 1.65
CA LEU A 80 24.45 -2.09 0.44
C LEU A 80 23.59 -3.08 -0.34
N MET A 81 22.98 -4.05 0.33
CA MET A 81 22.09 -5.02 -0.28
C MET A 81 20.87 -4.38 -0.94
N LYS A 82 20.26 -3.39 -0.29
CA LYS A 82 19.16 -2.60 -0.89
C LYS A 82 19.63 -1.83 -2.12
N SER A 83 20.81 -1.22 -2.06
CA SER A 83 21.38 -0.47 -3.18
C SER A 83 21.66 -1.37 -4.38
N VAL A 84 22.28 -2.53 -4.18
CA VAL A 84 22.53 -3.52 -5.25
C VAL A 84 21.22 -4.01 -5.87
N LYS A 85 20.21 -4.33 -5.05
CA LYS A 85 18.89 -4.72 -5.58
C LYS A 85 18.24 -3.61 -6.39
N HIS A 86 18.37 -2.37 -5.93
CA HIS A 86 17.83 -1.20 -6.62
C HIS A 86 18.51 -0.97 -7.98
N SER A 87 19.85 -0.95 -8.01
CA SER A 87 20.62 -0.77 -9.25
C SER A 87 20.36 -1.90 -10.26
N THR A 88 20.23 -3.14 -9.77
CA THR A 88 19.85 -4.29 -10.61
C THR A 88 18.44 -4.11 -11.20
N GLY A 89 17.49 -3.58 -10.41
CA GLY A 89 16.15 -3.24 -10.89
C GLY A 89 16.17 -2.21 -12.02
N LEU A 90 16.97 -1.15 -11.87
CA LEU A 90 17.16 -0.15 -12.92
C LEU A 90 17.76 -0.74 -14.19
N LYS A 91 18.76 -1.62 -14.05
CA LYS A 91 19.35 -2.34 -15.18
C LYS A 91 18.33 -3.19 -15.93
N LEU A 92 17.46 -3.92 -15.22
CA LEU A 92 16.37 -4.69 -15.84
C LEU A 92 15.36 -3.80 -16.58
N LEU A 93 15.04 -2.62 -16.05
CA LEU A 93 14.18 -1.66 -16.74
C LEU A 93 14.85 -1.13 -18.01
N ARG A 94 16.15 -0.85 -17.96
CA ARG A 94 16.95 -0.42 -19.12
C ARG A 94 16.99 -1.49 -20.20
N GLU A 95 17.32 -2.72 -19.83
CA GLU A 95 17.33 -3.88 -20.73
C GLU A 95 15.97 -4.06 -21.40
N LEU A 96 14.86 -3.91 -20.66
CA LEU A 96 13.51 -4.00 -21.21
C LEU A 96 13.20 -2.90 -22.24
N ARG A 97 13.76 -1.70 -22.06
CA ARG A 97 13.61 -0.59 -23.01
C ARG A 97 14.43 -0.78 -24.28
N GLU A 98 15.59 -1.42 -24.17
CA GLU A 98 16.52 -1.69 -25.29
C GLU A 98 16.06 -2.87 -26.18
N VAL A 99 15.04 -3.64 -25.77
CA VAL A 99 14.45 -4.70 -26.60
C VAL A 99 13.84 -4.12 -27.89
N ASP A 100 14.13 -4.73 -29.04
CA ASP A 100 13.55 -4.40 -30.35
C ASP A 100 12.40 -5.39 -30.70
N PRO A 101 11.16 -4.93 -30.96
CA PRO A 101 10.71 -3.53 -30.98
C PRO A 101 10.63 -2.90 -29.59
N PRO A 102 10.85 -1.56 -29.49
CA PRO A 102 10.86 -0.86 -28.21
C PRO A 102 9.57 -1.10 -27.43
N THR A 103 9.70 -1.70 -26.25
CA THR A 103 8.55 -1.92 -25.39
C THR A 103 8.02 -0.58 -24.90
N GLN A 104 6.72 -0.32 -25.06
CA GLN A 104 6.10 0.88 -24.50
C GLN A 104 6.17 0.81 -22.97
N MET A 105 7.09 1.58 -22.40
CA MET A 105 7.28 1.74 -20.96
C MET A 105 6.90 3.15 -20.55
N ILE A 106 6.28 3.29 -19.39
CA ILE A 106 5.85 4.60 -18.85
C ILE A 106 6.83 5.09 -17.80
N THR A 107 7.47 4.18 -17.08
CA THR A 107 8.47 4.54 -16.08
C THR A 107 9.80 4.91 -16.74
N THR A 108 10.40 5.96 -16.21
CA THR A 108 11.71 6.51 -16.62
C THR A 108 12.74 6.40 -15.49
N LEU A 109 12.51 5.51 -14.52
CA LEU A 109 13.36 5.33 -13.33
C LEU A 109 14.84 5.09 -13.65
N ASP A 110 15.13 4.50 -14.81
CA ASP A 110 16.46 4.11 -15.28
C ASP A 110 17.09 5.11 -16.27
N VAL A 111 16.37 6.21 -16.58
CA VAL A 111 16.86 7.33 -17.40
C VAL A 111 17.49 8.36 -16.48
N ASP A 112 18.82 8.49 -16.55
CA ASP A 112 19.55 9.55 -15.86
C ASP A 112 19.31 10.87 -16.62
N TYR A 113 18.38 11.70 -16.16
CA TYR A 113 18.30 13.08 -16.63
C TYR A 113 19.54 13.81 -16.11
N ALA A 114 20.57 13.94 -16.98
CA ALA A 114 21.69 14.83 -16.73
C ALA A 114 21.12 16.20 -16.32
N ALA A 115 21.62 16.75 -15.21
CA ALA A 115 21.09 17.90 -14.49
C ALA A 115 21.21 19.24 -15.25
N ASN A 116 20.89 19.28 -16.55
CA ASN A 116 21.10 20.43 -17.40
C ASN A 116 20.02 20.67 -18.46
N GLU A 117 18.85 20.09 -18.27
CA GLU A 117 17.63 20.61 -18.90
C GLU A 117 16.72 20.95 -17.73
N GLU A 118 16.31 22.22 -17.62
CA GLU A 118 15.19 22.59 -16.78
C GLU A 118 14.10 21.58 -17.07
N HIS A 119 13.82 20.70 -16.10
CA HIS A 119 12.67 19.80 -16.19
C HIS A 119 11.53 20.71 -16.65
N PRO A 120 10.97 20.51 -17.87
CA PRO A 120 9.71 21.14 -18.19
C PRO A 120 8.82 20.62 -17.09
N ASN A 121 8.42 21.50 -16.18
CA ASN A 121 7.63 21.19 -15.00
C ASN A 121 6.72 20.02 -15.37
N CYS A 122 6.95 18.86 -14.75
CA CYS A 122 6.20 17.65 -15.03
C CYS A 122 4.75 17.97 -14.65
N PHE A 123 4.01 18.52 -15.61
CA PHE A 123 2.77 19.26 -15.43
C PHE A 123 2.75 20.23 -14.23
N PRO A 124 2.86 21.56 -14.44
CA PRO A 124 2.14 22.52 -13.61
C PRO A 124 0.67 22.49 -14.05
N GLY A 125 0.04 21.31 -13.91
CA GLY A 125 -1.37 21.07 -14.16
C GLY A 125 -2.12 21.14 -12.83
N GLU A 126 -2.24 22.38 -12.34
CA GLU A 126 -3.38 22.88 -11.59
C GLU A 126 -3.74 22.22 -10.23
N VAL A 127 -3.29 22.94 -9.19
CA VAL A 127 -3.96 23.24 -7.91
C VAL A 127 -4.17 22.15 -6.85
N ASP A 128 -3.66 22.48 -5.66
CA ASP A 128 -4.15 22.09 -4.34
C ASP A 128 -5.69 22.21 -4.19
N LEU A 129 -6.48 21.28 -4.72
CA LEU A 129 -7.93 21.25 -4.46
C LEU A 129 -8.55 19.89 -4.08
N GLU A 130 -7.82 18.78 -4.05
CA GLU A 130 -8.41 17.48 -3.62
C GLU A 130 -7.95 16.95 -2.24
N VAL A 131 -7.01 17.63 -1.57
CA VAL A 131 -6.61 17.27 -0.19
C VAL A 131 -7.71 17.64 0.80
N ASP A 132 -8.46 18.71 0.51
CA ASP A 132 -9.55 19.19 1.36
C ASP A 132 -10.82 18.34 1.20
N GLU A 133 -11.17 17.92 -0.01
CA GLU A 133 -12.29 16.98 -0.21
C GLU A 133 -12.04 15.64 0.47
N HIS A 134 -10.82 15.10 0.38
CA HIS A 134 -10.48 13.84 1.06
C HIS A 134 -10.42 13.99 2.59
N ARG A 135 -10.06 15.18 3.08
CA ARG A 135 -10.14 15.52 4.51
C ARG A 135 -11.60 15.67 4.96
N GLN A 136 -12.43 16.36 4.19
CA GLN A 136 -13.86 16.54 4.43
C GLN A 136 -14.59 15.19 4.40
N LEU A 137 -14.30 14.33 3.42
CA LEU A 137 -14.83 12.96 3.34
C LEU A 137 -14.43 12.10 4.54
N ARG A 138 -13.20 12.24 5.05
CA ARG A 138 -12.77 11.54 6.27
C ARG A 138 -13.52 12.04 7.51
N LEU A 139 -13.66 13.36 7.66
CA LEU A 139 -14.41 13.95 8.78
C LEU A 139 -15.91 13.60 8.72
N ALA A 140 -16.51 13.65 7.51
CA ALA A 140 -17.90 13.25 7.29
C ALA A 140 -18.13 11.76 7.59
N ASN A 141 -17.20 10.88 7.20
CA ASN A 141 -17.28 9.46 7.55
C ASN A 141 -17.23 9.23 9.06
N VAL A 142 -16.38 9.94 9.80
CA VAL A 142 -16.32 9.84 11.28
C VAL A 142 -17.64 10.29 11.90
N ALA A 143 -18.23 11.39 11.43
CA ALA A 143 -19.53 11.87 11.91
C ALA A 143 -20.66 10.87 11.64
N LEU A 144 -20.71 10.30 10.43
CA LEU A 144 -21.69 9.28 10.06
C LEU A 144 -21.56 8.01 10.90
N VAL A 145 -20.34 7.56 11.21
CA VAL A 145 -20.10 6.41 12.08
C VAL A 145 -20.62 6.69 13.50
N ALA A 146 -20.33 7.87 14.06
CA ALA A 146 -20.84 8.25 15.38
C ALA A 146 -22.38 8.31 15.40
N GLN A 147 -23.01 8.78 14.32
CA GLN A 147 -24.46 8.81 14.18
C GLN A 147 -25.04 7.38 14.11
N ASN A 148 -24.41 6.48 13.35
CA ASN A 148 -24.82 5.07 13.29
C ASN A 148 -24.76 4.41 14.66
N ASP A 149 -23.68 4.61 15.43
CA ASP A 149 -23.56 4.07 16.78
C ASP A 149 -24.65 4.59 17.73
N SER A 150 -25.05 5.86 17.58
CA SER A 150 -26.15 6.45 18.36
C SER A 150 -27.50 5.83 17.98
N LEU A 151 -27.78 5.72 16.68
CA LEU A 151 -29.00 5.12 16.17
C LEU A 151 -29.10 3.64 16.57
N GLU A 152 -28.01 2.89 16.56
CA GLU A 152 -27.98 1.50 17.03
C GLU A 152 -28.36 1.38 18.50
N LYS A 153 -27.86 2.29 19.35
CA LYS A 153 -28.26 2.36 20.77
C LYS A 153 -29.74 2.71 20.91
N GLU A 154 -30.25 3.67 20.15
CA GLU A 154 -31.67 4.01 20.16
C GLU A 154 -32.55 2.82 19.73
N VAL A 155 -32.21 2.16 18.62
CA VAL A 155 -32.89 0.94 18.17
C VAL A 155 -32.84 -0.13 19.25
N HIS A 156 -31.72 -0.30 19.94
CA HIS A 156 -31.61 -1.24 21.05
C HIS A 156 -32.57 -0.88 22.20
N THR A 157 -32.62 0.39 22.61
CA THR A 157 -33.53 0.84 23.68
C THR A 157 -35.00 0.70 23.29
N LEU A 158 -35.36 1.04 22.05
CA LEU A 158 -36.73 0.90 21.53
C LEU A 158 -37.13 -0.56 21.46
N ARG A 159 -36.25 -1.45 21.00
CA ARG A 159 -36.49 -2.90 21.03
C ARG A 159 -36.72 -3.41 22.45
N ARG A 160 -35.96 -2.92 23.44
CA ARG A 160 -36.15 -3.27 24.85
C ARG A 160 -37.49 -2.77 25.39
N LYS A 161 -37.87 -1.51 25.12
CA LYS A 161 -39.17 -0.92 25.49
C LYS A 161 -40.33 -1.67 24.83
N MET A 162 -40.21 -2.02 23.55
CA MET A 162 -41.21 -2.81 22.83
C MET A 162 -41.41 -4.19 23.47
N LYS A 163 -40.33 -4.87 23.87
CA LYS A 163 -40.42 -6.15 24.61
C LYS A 163 -41.13 -5.98 25.96
N GLN A 164 -40.80 -4.92 26.71
CA GLN A 164 -41.43 -4.62 27.99
C GLN A 164 -42.92 -4.28 27.84
N TRP A 165 -43.28 -3.48 26.84
CA TRP A 165 -44.66 -3.11 26.57
C TRP A 165 -45.50 -4.33 26.16
N LYS A 166 -44.96 -5.21 25.29
CA LYS A 166 -45.59 -6.49 24.95
C LYS A 166 -45.81 -7.36 26.19
N ALA A 167 -44.80 -7.51 27.05
CA ALA A 167 -44.92 -8.29 28.29
C ALA A 167 -45.93 -7.67 29.28
N ALA A 168 -45.99 -6.35 29.38
CA ALA A 168 -46.96 -5.64 30.22
C ALA A 168 -48.40 -5.74 29.68
N SER A 169 -48.58 -5.72 28.36
CA SER A 169 -49.88 -5.97 27.72
C SER A 169 -50.38 -7.38 28.02
N VAL A 170 -49.54 -8.40 27.78
CA VAL A 170 -49.87 -9.80 28.08
C VAL A 170 -50.25 -10.00 29.55
N LYS A 171 -49.50 -9.38 30.50
CA LYS A 171 -49.84 -9.41 31.93
C LYS A 171 -51.17 -8.73 32.26
N ARG A 172 -51.51 -7.64 31.58
CA ARG A 172 -52.78 -6.93 31.76
C ARG A 172 -53.95 -7.78 31.26
N ASP A 173 -53.78 -8.41 30.10
CA ASP A 173 -54.79 -9.28 29.50
C ASP A 173 -55.02 -10.52 30.38
N LEU A 174 -53.95 -11.16 30.88
CA LEU A 174 -54.03 -12.24 31.88
C LEU A 174 -54.77 -11.82 33.16
N ARG A 175 -54.52 -10.60 33.66
CA ARG A 175 -55.20 -10.09 34.87
C ARG A 175 -56.70 -9.86 34.63
N LYS A 176 -57.10 -9.39 33.44
CA LYS A 176 -58.52 -9.23 33.09
C LYS A 176 -59.24 -10.58 33.07
N VAL A 177 -58.65 -11.58 32.40
CA VAL A 177 -59.21 -12.94 32.32
C VAL A 177 -59.36 -13.57 33.71
N LEU A 178 -58.39 -13.38 34.61
CA LEU A 178 -58.43 -13.92 35.97
C LEU A 178 -59.32 -13.10 36.93
N GLY A 179 -59.55 -11.81 36.66
CA GLY A 179 -60.39 -10.93 37.47
C GLY A 179 -61.88 -10.98 37.11
N GLU A 180 -62.23 -11.41 35.91
CA GLU A 180 -63.62 -11.67 35.47
C GLU A 180 -64.16 -13.03 35.95
N SER A 181 -63.33 -13.85 36.60
CA SER A 181 -63.71 -15.18 37.12
C SER A 181 -64.26 -15.16 38.56
N THR A 182 -64.44 -13.99 39.17
CA THR A 182 -65.02 -13.84 40.51
C THR A 182 -66.15 -12.80 40.50
N SER A 183 -67.31 -13.18 39.98
CA SER A 183 -68.60 -12.55 40.25
C SER A 183 -69.70 -13.57 40.01
#